data_AF-A0AAX2CHM0-F1
#
_entry.id   AF-A0AAX2CHM0-F1
#
_cell.length_a   1.000
_cell.length_b   1.000
_cell.length_c   1.000
_cell.angle_alpha   90.00
_cell.angle_beta   90.00
_cell.angle_gamma   90.00
#
_symmetry.space_group_name_H-M   'P 1'
#
loop_
_entity.id
_entity.type
_entity.pdbx_description
1 polymer ?
#
loop_
_entity_poly.entity_id
_entity_poly.type
_entity_poly.pdbx_seq_one_letter_code
_entity_poly.pdbx_strand_id
1 'polypeptide(L)'
;MGEHLIDSIGNFLHISYTDSERKRDNYDKLHGYLKAKESKLRTLIEEAESAKRSYEESSHGLPQDKIPAREFEAARHKKDSELTEMVNYFRQMLGDVTSAKNKAYYKWEEYKAKADAENKAEAEAAANALKNLIGK
;
A
#
# COMPACT_ATOMS: atom_id res chain seq x y z
N MET A 1 17.08 24.86 -43.53
CA MET A 1 16.42 25.65 -42.47
C MET A 1 15.13 24.95 -42.00
N GLY A 2 15.19 23.65 -41.69
CA GLY A 2 14.00 22.86 -41.27
C GLY A 2 14.08 22.32 -39.84
N GLU A 3 15.23 22.45 -39.19
CA GLU A 3 15.50 21.75 -37.92
C GLU A 3 14.85 22.45 -36.72
N HIS A 4 14.72 23.77 -36.74
CA HIS A 4 14.06 24.53 -35.67
C HIS A 4 12.55 24.29 -35.54
N LEU A 5 11.86 23.93 -36.62
CA LEU A 5 10.42 23.63 -36.56
C LEU A 5 10.16 22.22 -36.05
N ILE A 6 10.99 21.24 -36.43
CA ILE A 6 10.88 19.87 -35.93
C ILE A 6 11.28 19.81 -34.46
N ASP A 7 12.32 20.54 -34.05
CA ASP A 7 12.70 20.66 -32.64
C ASP A 7 11.64 21.41 -31.81
N SER A 8 11.01 22.45 -32.37
CA SER A 8 9.91 23.15 -31.68
C SER A 8 8.62 22.32 -31.62
N ILE A 9 8.36 21.47 -32.62
CA ILE A 9 7.27 20.49 -32.58
C ILE A 9 7.61 19.35 -31.62
N GLY A 10 8.87 18.92 -31.50
CA GLY A 10 9.32 17.95 -30.50
C GLY A 10 9.28 18.51 -29.07
N ASN A 11 9.47 19.82 -28.92
CA ASN A 11 9.34 20.53 -27.64
C ASN A 11 7.87 20.87 -27.30
N PHE A 12 7.00 21.09 -28.30
CA PHE A 12 5.56 21.30 -28.15
C PHE A 12 4.77 19.99 -27.98
N LEU A 13 5.19 18.93 -28.68
CA LEU A 13 4.81 17.54 -28.49
C LEU A 13 5.74 16.87 -27.48
N HIS A 14 6.14 17.59 -26.43
CA HIS A 14 6.48 16.91 -25.19
C HIS A 14 5.33 15.95 -24.91
N ILE A 15 5.53 14.67 -25.20
CA ILE A 15 4.78 13.55 -24.65
C ILE A 15 5.16 13.56 -23.17
N SER A 16 4.73 14.62 -22.48
CA SER A 16 5.16 14.94 -21.14
C SER A 16 4.39 14.01 -20.26
N TYR A 17 5.13 13.26 -19.46
CA TYR A 17 4.58 12.48 -18.37
C TYR A 17 3.53 13.28 -17.61
N THR A 18 2.26 12.94 -17.81
CA THR A 18 1.17 13.82 -17.38
C THR A 18 1.04 13.80 -15.86
N ASP A 19 0.36 14.78 -15.28
CA ASP A 19 0.06 14.75 -13.85
C ASP A 19 -0.77 13.53 -13.46
N SER A 20 -1.64 13.05 -14.36
CA SER A 20 -2.41 11.82 -14.15
C SER A 20 -1.51 10.59 -14.19
N GLU A 21 -0.54 10.51 -15.10
CA GLU A 21 0.46 9.44 -15.12
C GLU A 21 1.34 9.43 -13.86
N ARG A 22 1.77 10.61 -13.40
CA ARG A 22 2.50 10.78 -12.13
C ARG A 22 1.70 10.28 -10.95
N LYS A 23 0.42 10.66 -10.88
CA LYS A 23 -0.46 10.24 -9.78
C LYS A 23 -0.75 8.75 -9.85
N ARG A 24 -0.99 8.19 -11.05
CA ARG A 24 -1.13 6.74 -11.26
C ARG A 24 0.06 6.01 -10.66
N ASP A 25 1.28 6.33 -11.08
CA ASP A 25 2.47 5.60 -10.63
C ASP A 25 2.74 5.77 -9.13
N ASN A 26 2.43 6.94 -8.56
CA ASN A 26 2.51 7.16 -7.12
C ASN A 26 1.50 6.29 -6.35
N TYR A 27 0.27 6.15 -6.84
CA TYR A 27 -0.73 5.29 -6.22
C TYR A 27 -0.42 3.80 -6.41
N ASP A 28 0.19 3.40 -7.53
CA ASP A 28 0.69 2.03 -7.72
C ASP A 28 1.77 1.68 -6.69
N LYS A 29 2.77 2.55 -6.55
CA LYS A 29 3.83 2.41 -5.52
C LYS A 29 3.25 2.35 -4.12
N LEU A 30 2.31 3.24 -3.80
CA LEU A 30 1.64 3.26 -2.50
C LEU A 30 0.84 1.97 -2.24
N HIS A 31 0.10 1.50 -3.24
CA HIS A 31 -0.62 0.24 -3.16
C HIS A 31 0.32 -0.95 -2.91
N GLY A 32 1.43 -1.03 -3.64
CA GLY A 32 2.46 -2.05 -3.44
C GLY A 32 3.07 -2.00 -2.03
N TYR A 33 3.41 -0.80 -1.54
CA TYR A 33 3.91 -0.59 -0.19
C TYR A 33 2.91 -1.06 0.88
N LEU A 34 1.64 -0.67 0.76
CA LEU A 34 0.59 -1.04 1.71
C LEU A 34 0.31 -2.55 1.68
N LYS A 35 0.35 -3.19 0.51
CA LYS A 35 0.24 -4.65 0.37
C LYS A 35 1.36 -5.38 1.12
N ALA A 36 2.60 -4.90 1.00
CA ALA A 36 3.73 -5.47 1.74
C ALA A 36 3.58 -5.29 3.26
N LYS A 37 3.11 -4.12 3.71
CA LYS A 37 2.84 -3.85 5.12
C LYS A 37 1.70 -4.71 5.68
N GLU A 38 0.62 -4.89 4.92
CA GLU A 38 -0.49 -5.77 5.30
C GLU A 38 0.01 -7.21 5.51
N SER A 39 0.80 -7.73 4.55
CA SER A 39 1.36 -9.08 4.66
C SER A 39 2.25 -9.23 5.89
N LYS A 40 3.15 -8.26 6.14
CA LYS A 40 4.03 -8.29 7.31
C LYS A 40 3.22 -8.27 8.62
N LEU A 41 2.17 -7.46 8.67
CA LEU A 41 1.34 -7.33 9.86
C LEU A 41 0.55 -8.60 10.15
N ARG A 42 0.02 -9.28 9.11
CA ARG A 42 -0.62 -10.60 9.24
C ARG A 42 0.34 -11.63 9.83
N THR A 43 1.54 -11.73 9.29
CA THR A 43 2.58 -12.65 9.81
C THR A 43 2.89 -12.37 11.28
N LEU A 44 3.09 -11.11 11.67
CA LEU A 44 3.36 -10.77 13.07
C LEU A 44 2.22 -11.12 14.03
N ILE A 45 0.97 -10.94 13.59
CA ILE A 45 -0.21 -11.33 14.38
C ILE A 45 -0.25 -12.85 14.53
N GLU A 46 -0.05 -13.59 13.44
CA GLU A 46 -0.03 -15.07 13.44
C GLU A 46 1.08 -15.62 14.33
N GLU A 47 2.30 -15.05 14.25
CA GLU A 47 3.43 -15.41 15.10
C GLU A 47 3.13 -15.16 16.58
N ALA A 48 2.59 -13.99 16.93
CA ALA A 48 2.25 -13.64 18.30
C ALA A 48 1.17 -14.57 18.88
N GLU A 49 0.12 -14.86 18.11
CA GLU A 49 -0.93 -15.78 18.52
C GLU A 49 -0.43 -17.22 18.64
N SER A 50 0.42 -17.66 17.72
CA SER A 50 1.00 -19.00 17.77
C SER A 50 1.94 -19.17 18.96
N ALA A 51 2.77 -18.17 19.26
CA ALA A 51 3.63 -18.17 20.43
C ALA A 51 2.82 -18.21 21.73
N LYS A 52 1.74 -17.43 21.82
CA LYS A 52 0.81 -17.46 22.96
C LYS A 52 0.20 -18.85 23.15
N ARG A 53 -0.38 -19.44 22.09
CA ARG A 53 -0.97 -20.78 22.14
C ARG A 53 0.05 -21.85 22.56
N SER A 54 1.26 -21.81 22.00
CA SER A 54 2.32 -22.76 22.35
C SER A 54 2.77 -22.63 23.81
N TYR A 55 2.84 -21.39 24.32
CA TYR A 55 3.11 -21.16 25.74
C TYR A 55 1.99 -21.69 26.63
N GLU A 56 0.72 -21.44 26.28
CA GLU A 56 -0.45 -21.95 27.03
C GLU A 56 -0.50 -23.48 27.04
N GLU A 57 -0.18 -24.14 25.93
CA GLU A 57 -0.15 -25.60 25.80
C GLU A 57 1.00 -26.25 26.59
N SER A 58 2.18 -25.61 26.64
CA SER A 58 3.35 -26.10 27.37
C SER A 58 3.38 -25.71 28.85
N SER A 59 2.61 -24.70 29.23
CA SER A 59 2.43 -24.26 30.60
C SER A 59 1.43 -25.17 31.32
N HIS A 60 1.92 -26.15 32.09
CA HIS A 60 1.08 -26.94 33.00
C HIS A 60 0.68 -26.20 34.29
N GLY A 61 0.83 -24.87 34.33
CA GLY A 61 0.62 -24.06 35.53
C GLY A 61 1.66 -24.33 36.60
N LEU A 62 1.84 -23.38 37.53
CA LEU A 62 2.64 -23.64 38.73
C LEU A 62 1.74 -24.17 39.85
N PRO A 63 2.21 -25.14 40.66
CA PRO A 63 1.50 -25.56 41.87
C PRO A 63 1.27 -24.35 42.77
N GLN A 64 0.00 -24.01 43.05
CA GLN A 64 -0.37 -22.79 43.80
C GLN A 64 0.16 -22.76 45.24
N ASP A 65 0.58 -23.91 45.74
CA ASP A 65 1.15 -24.17 47.06
C ASP A 65 2.66 -23.88 47.15
N LYS A 66 3.34 -23.55 46.04
CA LYS A 66 4.79 -23.23 46.04
C LYS A 66 5.04 -21.76 45.74
N ILE A 67 5.64 -21.02 46.68
CA ILE A 67 6.14 -19.64 46.45
C ILE A 67 7.31 -19.72 45.44
N PRO A 68 7.37 -18.92 44.35
CA PRO A 68 6.61 -17.70 44.06
C PRO A 68 5.49 -17.89 43.02
N ALA A 69 4.76 -19.01 43.04
CA ALA A 69 3.71 -19.30 42.06
C ALA A 69 2.64 -18.20 42.01
N ARG A 70 2.27 -17.61 43.15
CA ARG A 70 1.27 -16.53 43.21
C ARG A 70 1.74 -15.26 42.50
N GLU A 71 2.97 -14.82 42.77
CA GLU A 71 3.56 -13.64 42.14
C GLU A 71 3.81 -13.87 40.65
N PHE A 72 4.26 -15.08 40.28
CA PHE A 72 4.45 -15.48 38.90
C PHE A 72 3.13 -15.50 38.12
N GLU A 73 2.08 -16.08 38.69
CA GLU A 73 0.74 -16.14 38.07
C GLU A 73 0.14 -14.75 37.88
N ALA A 74 0.26 -13.87 38.87
CA ALA A 74 -0.18 -12.48 38.74
C ALA A 74 0.60 -11.73 37.63
N ALA A 75 1.92 -11.93 37.56
CA ALA A 75 2.75 -11.36 36.51
C ALA A 75 2.41 -11.92 35.13
N ARG A 76 2.14 -13.23 35.04
CA ARG A 76 1.71 -13.92 33.81
C ARG A 76 0.41 -13.33 33.28
N HIS A 77 -0.63 -13.23 34.10
CA HIS A 77 -1.90 -12.63 33.70
C HIS A 77 -1.75 -11.19 33.20
N LYS A 78 -0.91 -10.39 33.86
CA LYS A 78 -0.61 -9.03 33.41
C LYS A 78 0.03 -9.05 32.01
N LYS A 79 1.02 -9.92 31.79
CA LYS A 79 1.71 -10.05 30.50
C LYS A 79 0.79 -10.57 29.40
N ASP A 80 -0.11 -11.50 29.72
CA ASP A 80 -1.11 -12.01 28.78
C ASP A 80 -2.12 -10.91 28.38
N SER A 81 -2.49 -10.05 29.32
CA SER A 81 -3.33 -8.87 29.03
C SER A 81 -2.62 -7.89 28.11
N GLU A 82 -1.37 -7.51 28.43
CA GLU A 82 -0.55 -6.60 27.61
C GLU A 82 -0.36 -7.16 26.18
N LEU A 83 -0.09 -8.48 26.06
CA LEU A 83 0.02 -9.14 24.76
C LEU A 83 -1.30 -9.10 23.98
N THR A 84 -2.42 -9.34 24.66
CA THR A 84 -3.76 -9.31 24.05
C THR A 84 -4.11 -7.91 23.55
N GLU A 85 -3.82 -6.87 24.33
CA GLU A 85 -3.98 -5.47 23.92
C GLU A 85 -3.14 -5.14 22.70
N MET A 86 -1.87 -5.56 22.69
CA MET A 86 -0.97 -5.34 21.57
C MET A 86 -1.43 -6.05 20.28
N VAL A 87 -1.87 -7.31 20.38
CA VAL A 87 -2.43 -8.04 19.24
C VAL A 87 -3.69 -7.36 18.71
N ASN A 88 -4.57 -6.88 19.59
CA ASN A 88 -5.76 -6.14 19.20
C ASN A 88 -5.43 -4.81 18.50
N TYR A 89 -4.44 -4.08 18.97
CA TYR A 89 -3.93 -2.88 18.31
C TYR A 89 -3.44 -3.20 16.88
N PHE A 90 -2.67 -4.28 16.71
CA PHE A 90 -2.22 -4.68 15.37
C PHE A 90 -3.37 -5.15 14.47
N ARG A 91 -4.40 -5.79 14.99
CA ARG A 91 -5.61 -6.13 14.22
C ARG A 91 -6.36 -4.89 13.74
N GLN A 92 -6.47 -3.85 14.57
CA GLN A 92 -7.05 -2.56 14.16
C GLN A 92 -6.23 -1.92 13.04
N MET A 93 -4.90 -1.83 13.22
CA MET A 93 -3.99 -1.33 12.21
C MET A 93 -4.06 -2.13 10.90
N LEU A 94 -4.29 -3.45 10.97
CA LEU A 94 -4.49 -4.28 9.79
C LEU A 94 -5.75 -3.88 9.01
N GLY A 95 -6.84 -3.56 9.71
CA GLY A 95 -8.04 -2.99 9.11
C GLY A 95 -7.76 -1.68 8.40
N ASP A 96 -7.04 -0.77 9.04
CA ASP A 96 -6.68 0.54 8.48
C ASP A 96 -5.77 0.41 7.25
N VAL A 97 -4.74 -0.44 7.32
CA VAL A 97 -3.84 -0.71 6.19
C VAL A 97 -4.61 -1.33 5.03
N THR A 98 -5.53 -2.27 5.30
CA THR A 98 -6.37 -2.88 4.27
C THR A 98 -7.25 -1.84 3.58
N SER A 99 -7.89 -0.97 4.36
CA SER A 99 -8.72 0.13 3.85
C SER A 99 -7.90 1.11 3.00
N ALA A 100 -6.73 1.52 3.50
CA ALA A 100 -5.82 2.40 2.78
C ALA A 100 -5.31 1.76 1.47
N LYS A 101 -4.97 0.47 1.50
CA LYS A 101 -4.54 -0.30 0.32
C LYS A 101 -5.62 -0.28 -0.76
N ASN A 102 -6.86 -0.59 -0.39
CA ASN A 102 -7.97 -0.61 -1.34
C ASN A 102 -8.24 0.80 -1.92
N LYS A 103 -8.17 1.84 -1.08
CA LYS A 103 -8.29 3.24 -1.55
C LYS A 103 -7.17 3.62 -2.52
N ALA A 104 -5.93 3.21 -2.24
CA ALA A 104 -4.80 3.44 -3.14
C ALA A 104 -5.01 2.75 -4.49
N TYR A 105 -5.49 1.51 -4.49
CA TYR A 105 -5.84 0.78 -5.70
C TYR A 105 -6.92 1.48 -6.53
N TYR A 106 -8.03 1.90 -5.91
CA TYR A 106 -9.08 2.63 -6.62
C TYR A 106 -8.59 3.96 -7.21
N LYS A 107 -7.72 4.67 -6.48
CA LYS A 107 -7.11 5.90 -6.99
C LYS A 107 -6.16 5.63 -8.15
N TRP A 108 -5.41 4.54 -8.10
CA TRP A 108 -4.60 4.10 -9.23
C TRP A 108 -5.47 3.83 -10.47
N GLU A 109 -6.59 3.11 -10.33
CA GLU A 109 -7.52 2.85 -11.45
C GLU A 109 -8.09 4.16 -12.03
N GLU A 110 -8.49 5.10 -11.16
CA GLU A 110 -9.00 6.41 -11.56
C GLU A 110 -7.97 7.19 -12.38
N TYR A 111 -6.72 7.28 -11.89
CA TYR A 111 -5.67 8.03 -12.59
C TYR A 111 -5.13 7.31 -13.81
N LYS A 112 -5.18 5.97 -13.85
CA LYS A 112 -4.91 5.19 -15.05
C LYS A 112 -5.90 5.55 -16.17
N ALA A 113 -7.20 5.54 -15.87
CA ALA A 113 -8.22 5.91 -16.86
C ALA A 113 -8.07 7.37 -17.34
N LYS A 114 -7.71 8.30 -16.44
CA LYS A 114 -7.44 9.70 -16.81
C LYS A 114 -6.22 9.84 -17.72
N ALA A 115 -5.11 9.18 -17.37
CA ALA A 115 -3.91 9.16 -18.20
C ALA A 115 -4.18 8.58 -19.60
N ASP A 116 -4.93 7.48 -19.68
CA ASP A 116 -5.29 6.86 -20.96
C ASP A 116 -6.15 7.80 -21.83
N ALA A 117 -7.04 8.58 -21.20
CA ALA A 117 -7.86 9.57 -21.90
C ALA A 117 -7.04 10.79 -22.37
N GLU A 118 -6.14 11.31 -21.54
CA GLU A 118 -5.21 12.39 -21.87
C GLU A 118 -4.32 11.98 -23.06
N ASN A 119 -3.70 10.79 -22.98
CA ASN A 119 -2.86 10.25 -24.04
C ASN A 119 -3.61 10.10 -25.37
N LYS A 120 -4.89 9.69 -25.33
CA LYS A 120 -5.73 9.60 -26.52
C LYS A 120 -6.03 10.98 -27.13
N ALA A 121 -6.39 11.95 -26.29
CA ALA A 121 -6.70 13.31 -26.74
C ALA A 121 -5.46 13.99 -27.37
N GLU A 122 -4.28 13.78 -26.79
CA GLU A 122 -3.02 14.28 -27.33
C GLU A 122 -2.66 13.64 -28.68
N ALA A 123 -2.82 12.32 -28.80
CA ALA A 123 -2.59 11.61 -30.05
C ALA A 123 -3.54 12.10 -31.17
N GLU A 124 -4.81 12.35 -30.84
CA GLU A 124 -5.78 12.91 -31.78
C GLU A 124 -5.43 14.35 -32.19
N ALA A 125 -5.01 15.19 -31.22
CA ALA A 125 -4.57 16.56 -31.49
C ALA A 125 -3.33 16.59 -32.39
N ALA A 126 -2.33 15.74 -32.11
CA ALA A 126 -1.13 15.61 -32.93
C ALA A 126 -1.46 15.12 -34.35
N ALA A 127 -2.35 14.13 -34.49
CA ALA A 127 -2.79 13.64 -35.79
C ALA A 127 -3.51 14.73 -36.61
N ASN A 128 -4.33 15.56 -35.96
CA ASN A 128 -5.02 16.68 -36.62
C ASN A 128 -4.04 17.80 -37.00
N ALA A 129 -3.08 18.13 -36.13
CA ALA A 129 -2.04 19.11 -36.43
C ALA A 129 -1.19 18.67 -37.65
N LEU A 130 -0.82 17.39 -37.72
CA LEU A 130 -0.09 16.82 -38.85
C LEU A 130 -0.88 16.88 -40.16
N LYS A 131 -2.18 16.53 -40.13
CA LYS A 131 -3.06 16.64 -41.30
C LYS A 131 -3.15 18.07 -41.84
N ASN A 132 -3.22 19.06 -40.96
CA ASN A 132 -3.26 20.48 -41.33
C ASN A 132 -1.93 20.99 -41.90
N LEU A 133 -0.81 20.38 -41.53
CA LEU A 133 0.53 20.68 -42.05
C LEU A 133 0.80 20.05 -43.42
N ILE A 134 0.30 18.85 -43.68
CA ILE A 134 0.49 18.11 -44.95
C ILE A 134 -0.56 18.51 -46.00
N GLY A 135 -1.73 18.99 -45.57
CA GLY A 135 -2.82 19.44 -46.47
C GLY A 135 -2.69 20.88 -47.00
N LYS A 136 -1.55 21.55 -46.78
CA LYS A 136 -1.16 22.83 -47.39
C LYS A 136 -0.01 22.61 -48.36
#